data_AF-A0A9D5TFC5-F1
#
_entry.id   AF-A0A9D5TFC5-F1
#
_cell.length_a   1.000
_cell.length_b   1.000
_cell.length_c   1.000
_cell.angle_alpha   90.00
_cell.angle_beta   90.00
_cell.angle_gamma   90.00
#
_symmetry.space_group_name_H-M   'P 1'
#
loop_
_entity.id
_entity.type
_entity.pdbx_description
1 polymer ?
#
loop_
_entity_poly.entity_id
_entity_poly.type
_entity_poly.pdbx_seq_one_letter_code
_entity_poly.pdbx_strand_id
1 'polypeptide(L)'
;MAKDNKKQVEQITDMEVDFTQWYTDVCKKAELIDYSSIKGMFIYRPYGYAIWENIQRTLDDMFKKTGHQNVSMPMLIPESLLQKEKDHVEGFAPECAWVTYGGSEKLEERYCI
;
A
#
# COMPACT_ATOMS: atom_id res chain seq x y z
N MET A 1 27.88 6.19 35.73
CA MET A 1 26.53 5.70 36.10
C MET A 1 25.75 5.56 34.81
N ALA A 2 25.71 4.34 34.26
CA ALA A 2 24.90 4.04 33.09
C ALA A 2 23.44 4.25 33.49
N LYS A 3 22.79 5.27 32.93
CA LYS A 3 21.37 5.51 33.17
C LYS A 3 20.62 4.27 32.72
N ASP A 4 19.83 3.72 33.63
CA ASP A 4 18.85 2.68 33.40
C ASP A 4 18.13 2.90 32.05
N ASN A 5 18.50 2.11 31.04
CA ASN A 5 17.62 1.76 29.93
C ASN A 5 16.51 0.83 30.46
N LYS A 6 15.79 1.28 31.50
CA LYS A 6 14.52 0.68 31.91
C LYS A 6 13.65 0.74 30.66
N LYS A 7 13.41 -0.43 30.06
CA LYS A 7 12.64 -0.65 28.83
C LYS A 7 11.52 0.38 28.74
N GLN A 8 11.70 1.48 28.01
CA GLN A 8 10.64 2.46 27.73
C GLN A 8 9.50 1.83 26.89
N VAL A 9 9.66 0.56 26.56
CA VAL A 9 8.88 -0.16 25.59
C VAL A 9 8.57 -1.57 26.10
N GLU A 10 8.18 -1.71 27.37
CA GLU A 10 7.75 -3.00 27.95
C GLU A 10 6.64 -3.68 27.13
N GLN A 11 5.93 -2.92 26.32
CA GLN A 11 4.84 -3.43 25.50
C GLN A 11 5.29 -3.91 24.11
N ILE A 12 6.51 -3.66 23.62
CA ILE A 12 6.97 -4.14 22.29
C ILE A 12 7.75 -5.46 22.46
N THR A 13 7.38 -6.47 21.67
CA THR A 13 8.07 -7.76 21.62
C THR A 13 9.51 -7.60 21.17
N ASP A 14 10.45 -8.38 21.70
CA ASP A 14 11.85 -8.30 21.24
C ASP A 14 11.97 -8.76 19.78
N MET A 15 12.71 -8.00 18.97
CA MET A 15 12.90 -8.24 17.55
C MET A 15 13.55 -9.61 17.27
N GLU A 16 14.49 -10.03 18.13
CA GLU A 16 15.18 -11.32 17.97
C GLU A 16 14.31 -12.52 18.35
N VAL A 17 13.24 -12.30 19.12
CA VAL A 17 12.33 -13.35 19.59
C VAL A 17 11.19 -13.57 18.60
N ASP A 18 10.52 -12.50 18.19
CA ASP A 18 9.46 -12.54 17.18
C ASP A 18 9.45 -11.23 16.40
N PHE A 19 10.13 -11.27 15.26
CA PHE A 19 10.21 -10.12 14.34
C PHE A 19 8.83 -9.68 13.83
N THR A 20 7.92 -10.62 13.58
CA THR A 20 6.59 -10.30 13.01
C THR A 20 5.75 -9.53 14.02
N GLN A 21 5.77 -9.98 15.27
CA GLN A 21 5.08 -9.29 16.36
C GLN A 21 5.75 -7.96 16.69
N TRP A 22 7.10 -7.92 16.75
CA TRP A 22 7.85 -6.67 16.94
C TRP A 22 7.48 -5.61 15.88
N TYR A 23 7.47 -5.99 14.60
CA TYR A 23 7.13 -5.07 13.50
C TYR A 23 5.71 -4.53 13.66
N THR A 24 4.75 -5.42 13.94
CA THR A 24 3.35 -5.04 14.19
C THR A 24 3.23 -4.09 15.38
N ASP A 25 3.92 -4.40 16.47
CA ASP A 25 3.92 -3.60 17.68
C ASP A 25 4.49 -2.20 17.43
N VAL A 26 5.61 -2.10 16.71
CA VAL A 26 6.22 -0.81 16.34
C VAL A 26 5.28 0.01 15.47
N CYS A 27 4.77 -0.58 14.38
CA CYS A 27 3.90 0.13 13.44
C CYS A 27 2.63 0.67 14.10
N LYS A 28 2.04 -0.09 15.03
CA LYS A 28 0.83 0.33 15.75
C LYS A 28 1.11 1.33 16.87
N LYS A 29 2.13 1.07 17.70
CA LYS A 29 2.43 1.93 18.86
C LYS A 29 3.03 3.27 18.48
N ALA A 30 3.76 3.33 17.37
CA ALA A 30 4.19 4.58 16.78
C ALA A 30 3.07 5.29 16.00
N GLU A 31 1.84 4.76 16.01
CA GLU A 31 0.69 5.34 15.32
C GLU A 31 0.95 5.56 13.82
N LEU A 32 1.65 4.63 13.17
CA LEU A 32 1.92 4.70 11.73
C LEU A 32 0.74 4.16 10.93
N ILE A 33 0.15 3.06 11.39
CA ILE A 33 -0.98 2.39 10.74
C ILE A 33 -2.01 1.89 11.76
N ASP A 34 -3.22 1.66 11.27
CA ASP A 34 -4.28 0.89 11.94
C ASP A 34 -4.76 -0.26 11.03
N TYR A 35 -5.33 -1.30 11.64
CA TYR A 35 -5.94 -2.40 10.89
C TYR A 35 -7.29 -1.99 10.33
N SER A 36 -7.54 -2.33 9.05
CA SER A 36 -8.88 -2.30 8.49
C SER A 36 -9.60 -3.63 8.73
N SER A 37 -10.91 -3.68 8.44
CA SER A 37 -11.68 -4.93 8.42
C SER A 37 -11.41 -5.79 7.19
N ILE A 38 -10.66 -5.29 6.21
CA ILE A 38 -10.34 -5.98 4.96
C ILE A 38 -8.94 -6.59 5.07
N LYS A 39 -8.85 -7.91 4.91
CA LYS A 39 -7.57 -8.63 4.97
C LYS A 39 -6.59 -8.07 3.93
N GLY A 40 -5.37 -7.77 4.37
CA GLY A 40 -4.31 -7.22 3.52
C GLY A 40 -4.37 -5.70 3.34
N MET A 41 -5.39 -5.02 3.88
CA MET A 41 -5.54 -3.57 3.79
C MET A 41 -5.36 -2.91 5.16
N PHE A 42 -4.64 -1.80 5.18
CA PHE A 42 -4.31 -1.04 6.38
C PHE A 42 -4.69 0.42 6.21
N ILE A 43 -5.06 1.07 7.30
CA ILE A 43 -5.32 2.49 7.35
C ILE A 43 -3.99 3.17 7.70
N TYR A 44 -3.49 4.05 6.84
CA TYR A 44 -2.36 4.90 7.19
C TYR A 44 -2.83 6.04 8.10
N ARG A 45 -2.25 6.14 9.29
CA ARG A 45 -2.49 7.26 10.20
C ARG A 45 -1.66 8.48 9.76
N PRO A 46 -1.97 9.69 10.25
CA PRO A 46 -1.29 10.91 9.79
C PRO A 46 0.24 10.83 9.84
N TYR A 47 0.80 10.23 10.90
CA TYR A 47 2.25 10.10 11.03
C TYR A 47 2.86 9.15 9.98
N GLY A 48 2.22 8.02 9.71
CA GLY A 48 2.65 7.10 8.65
C GLY A 48 2.49 7.70 7.25
N TYR A 49 1.38 8.38 7.00
CA TYR A 49 1.13 9.01 5.70
C TYR A 49 2.08 10.18 5.41
N ALA A 50 2.44 10.98 6.43
CA ALA A 50 3.42 12.06 6.27
C ALA A 50 4.81 11.56 5.83
N ILE A 51 5.22 10.36 6.27
CA ILE A 51 6.45 9.73 5.78
C ILE A 51 6.32 9.42 4.28
N TRP A 52 5.19 8.86 3.86
CA TRP A 52 4.93 8.61 2.44
C TRP A 52 4.93 9.90 1.60
N GLU A 53 4.27 10.97 2.07
CA GLU A 53 4.26 12.27 1.38
C GLU A 53 5.69 12.84 1.19
N ASN A 54 6.57 12.65 2.18
CA ASN A 54 7.97 13.06 2.09
C ASN A 54 8.74 12.26 1.04
N ILE A 55 8.53 10.95 0.98
CA ILE A 55 9.13 10.06 -0.03
C ILE A 55 8.64 10.47 -1.41
N GLN A 56 7.32 10.58 -1.60
CA GLN A 56 6.69 10.93 -2.87
C GLN A 56 7.21 12.27 -3.39
N ARG A 57 7.21 13.32 -2.55
CA ARG A 57 7.69 14.65 -2.93
C ARG A 57 9.16 14.63 -3.37
N THR A 58 10.01 13.93 -2.62
CA THR A 58 11.44 13.86 -2.93
C THR A 58 11.70 13.19 -4.27
N LEU A 59 11.03 12.06 -4.54
CA LEU A 59 11.16 11.35 -5.82
C LEU A 59 10.57 12.16 -6.97
N ASP A 60 9.42 12.78 -6.76
CA ASP A 60 8.74 13.62 -7.75
C ASP A 60 9.61 14.80 -8.20
N ASP A 61 10.29 15.48 -7.26
CA ASP A 61 11.28 16.53 -7.58
C ASP A 61 12.44 15.99 -8.43
N MET A 62 12.88 14.77 -8.18
CA MET A 62 13.97 14.13 -8.94
C MET A 62 13.52 13.77 -10.36
N PHE A 63 12.30 13.27 -10.55
CA PHE A 63 11.74 12.98 -11.87
C PHE A 63 11.54 14.25 -12.69
N LYS A 64 11.05 15.32 -12.07
CA LYS A 64 10.87 16.62 -12.73
C LYS A 64 12.19 17.24 -13.19
N LYS A 65 13.28 17.07 -12.43
CA LYS A 65 14.63 17.54 -12.83
C LYS A 65 15.14 16.89 -14.13
N THR A 66 14.63 15.71 -14.48
CA THR A 66 15.01 14.99 -15.71
C THR A 66 13.97 15.18 -16.84
N GLY A 67 13.00 16.08 -16.65
CA GLY A 67 12.01 16.44 -17.68
C GLY A 67 10.74 15.59 -17.71
N HIS A 68 10.55 14.69 -16.73
CA HIS A 68 9.35 13.87 -16.66
C HIS A 68 8.13 14.69 -16.22
N GLN A 69 6.95 14.29 -16.72
CA GLN A 69 5.67 14.87 -16.37
C GLN A 69 4.76 13.82 -15.76
N ASN A 70 4.05 14.20 -14.70
CA ASN A 70 3.09 13.31 -14.06
C ASN A 70 1.82 13.22 -14.89
N VAL A 71 1.30 12.01 -15.01
CA VAL A 71 -0.01 11.72 -15.60
C VAL A 71 -0.81 10.86 -14.61
N SER A 72 -2.13 11.01 -14.63
CA SER A 72 -3.04 10.15 -13.87
C SER A 72 -3.92 9.40 -14.87
N MET A 73 -3.72 8.10 -14.97
CA MET A 73 -4.53 7.23 -15.82
C MET A 73 -5.73 6.69 -15.02
N PRO A 74 -6.83 6.29 -15.68
CA PRO A 74 -7.96 5.66 -15.01
C PRO A 74 -7.54 4.40 -14.24
N MET A 75 -8.06 4.24 -13.02
CA MET A 75 -7.87 3.04 -12.20
C MET A 75 -8.56 1.81 -12.82
N LEU A 76 -9.75 2.00 -13.39
CA LEU A 76 -10.54 0.91 -13.97
C LEU A 76 -10.10 0.67 -15.41
N ILE A 77 -9.59 -0.52 -15.69
CA ILE A 77 -9.12 -0.94 -17.01
C ILE A 77 -10.12 -1.97 -17.57
N PRO A 78 -10.68 -1.76 -18.78
CA PRO A 78 -11.56 -2.73 -19.42
C PRO A 78 -10.84 -4.06 -19.68
N GLU A 79 -11.53 -5.18 -19.49
CA GLU A 79 -11.00 -6.53 -19.75
C GLU A 79 -10.44 -6.65 -21.17
N SER A 80 -11.11 -6.09 -22.17
CA SER A 80 -10.69 -6.08 -23.57
C SER A 80 -9.35 -5.38 -23.80
N LEU A 81 -9.04 -4.34 -23.01
CA LEU A 81 -7.75 -3.65 -23.09
C LEU A 81 -6.67 -4.48 -22.40
N LEU A 82 -6.96 -5.07 -21.23
CA LEU A 82 -6.02 -5.94 -20.52
C LEU A 82 -5.64 -7.17 -21.36
N GLN A 83 -6.59 -7.75 -22.08
CA GLN A 83 -6.36 -8.92 -22.94
C GLN A 83 -5.51 -8.62 -24.18
N LYS A 84 -5.35 -7.35 -24.60
CA LYS A 84 -4.46 -7.02 -25.72
C LYS A 84 -2.99 -7.24 -25.38
N GLU A 85 -2.63 -7.11 -24.11
CA GLU A 85 -1.26 -7.29 -23.61
C GLU A 85 -1.02 -8.71 -23.08
N LYS A 86 -1.89 -9.68 -23.39
CA LYS A 86 -1.91 -11.02 -22.76
C LYS A 86 -0.55 -11.74 -22.78
N ASP A 87 0.24 -11.56 -23.83
CA ASP A 87 1.58 -12.16 -23.98
C ASP A 87 2.63 -11.57 -23.03
N HIS A 88 2.36 -10.38 -22.45
CA HIS A 88 3.17 -9.73 -21.43
C HIS A 88 2.61 -9.93 -20.00
N VAL A 89 1.43 -10.54 -19.88
CA VAL A 89 0.57 -10.47 -18.68
C VAL A 89 0.46 -11.81 -17.94
N GLU A 90 1.28 -12.83 -18.30
CA GLU A 90 1.25 -14.19 -17.72
C GLU A 90 1.21 -14.24 -16.18
N GLY A 91 1.70 -13.21 -15.47
CA GLY A 91 1.67 -13.12 -14.01
C GLY A 91 0.53 -12.30 -13.37
N PHE A 92 -0.24 -11.49 -14.12
CA PHE A 92 -1.18 -10.52 -13.51
C PHE A 92 -2.59 -11.08 -13.33
N ALA A 93 -3.02 -12.01 -14.19
CA ALA A 93 -4.40 -12.50 -14.20
C ALA A 93 -4.94 -13.03 -12.84
N PRO A 94 -4.15 -13.74 -12.00
CA PRO A 94 -4.66 -14.23 -10.71
C PRO A 94 -4.82 -13.16 -9.63
N GLU A 95 -4.18 -11.99 -9.76
CA GLU A 95 -4.18 -10.93 -8.73
C GLU A 95 -5.20 -9.81 -9.02
N CYS A 96 -5.82 -9.78 -10.21
CA CYS A 96 -6.77 -8.75 -10.60
C CYS A 96 -8.07 -8.80 -9.80
N ALA A 97 -8.41 -7.71 -9.12
CA ALA A 97 -9.73 -7.50 -8.55
C ALA A 97 -10.69 -7.00 -9.64
N TRP A 98 -11.85 -7.66 -9.77
CA TRP A 98 -12.81 -7.38 -10.85
C TRP A 98 -14.04 -6.64 -10.36
N VAL A 99 -14.32 -5.50 -10.98
CA VAL A 99 -15.61 -4.82 -10.90
C VAL A 99 -16.54 -5.40 -11.97
N THR A 100 -17.66 -5.99 -11.52
CA THR A 100 -18.61 -6.70 -12.38
C THR A 100 -20.03 -6.15 -12.35
N TYR A 101 -20.31 -5.25 -11.40
CA TYR A 101 -21.60 -4.59 -11.23
C TYR A 101 -21.39 -3.09 -11.01
N GLY A 102 -22.29 -2.29 -11.59
CA GLY A 102 -22.45 -0.86 -11.29
C GLY A 102 -23.76 -0.69 -10.53
N GLY A 103 -23.69 -0.44 -9.23
CA GLY A 103 -24.88 -0.48 -8.38
C GLY A 103 -25.48 -1.89 -8.34
N SER A 104 -26.69 -2.06 -8.87
CA SER A 104 -27.39 -3.36 -8.94
C SER A 104 -27.41 -3.99 -10.33
N GLU A 105 -26.86 -3.32 -11.35
CA GLU A 105 -26.85 -3.81 -12.72
C GLU A 105 -25.52 -4.45 -13.08
N LYS A 106 -25.57 -5.57 -13.80
CA LYS A 106 -24.38 -6.25 -14.30
C LYS A 106 -23.80 -5.44 -15.45
N LEU A 107 -22.50 -5.18 -15.39
CA LEU A 107 -21.81 -4.44 -16.44
C LEU A 107 -21.69 -5.29 -17.72
N GLU A 108 -21.77 -4.64 -18.88
CA GLU A 108 -21.59 -5.29 -20.19
C GLU A 108 -20.17 -5.88 -20.34
N GLU A 109 -19.19 -5.21 -19.75
CA GLU A 109 -17.80 -5.62 -19.67
C GLU A 109 -17.29 -5.47 -18.23
N ARG A 110 -16.39 -6.36 -17.81
CA ARG A 110 -15.75 -6.27 -16.49
C ARG A 110 -14.55 -5.34 -16.55
N TYR A 111 -14.27 -4.68 -15.42
CA TYR A 111 -13.12 -3.80 -15.28
C TYR A 111 -12.20 -4.34 -14.19
N CYS A 112 -10.90 -4.42 -14.45
CA CYS A 112 -9.94 -4.72 -13.40
C CYS A 112 -9.48 -3.44 -12.71
N ILE A 113 -9.17 -3.58 -11.42
CA ILE A 113 -8.45 -2.60 -10.60
C ILE A 113 -6.98 -3.00 -10.56
#